data_AF-A0A7C7UHA1-F1
#
_entry.id   AF-A0A7C7UHA1-F1
#
_cell.length_a   1.000
_cell.length_b   1.000
_cell.length_c   1.000
_cell.angle_alpha   90.00
_cell.angle_beta   90.00
_cell.angle_gamma   90.00
#
_symmetry.space_group_name_H-M   'P 1'
#
loop_
_entity.id
_entity.type
_entity.pdbx_description
1 polymer ?
#
loop_
_entity_poly.entity_id
_entity_poly.type
_entity_poly.pdbx_seq_one_letter_code
_entity_poly.pdbx_strand_id
1 'polypeptide(L)'
;MPFRLVLLLGLFLAALPGHASGPDGEALYRQHCAACHGYDGMGGVGIPLALPDFQYSVTNRYLKTTIREGRPGRIMPAFPSLGNKEIDALVKYIRRWAPGKPFRYPVTPVRGDAARGQLLFKRHCAACHGPNGEGGKGTGVTFSRPRDLPIIAPALNNRGFLNAASDQFIKATLMNGREGTPMVSFLKQGLTEKDINDIVVFIRSFEKNRPPPRKEILETDQATIVFESSYDLETTVNNIKDAAVGNNFIIIREQTLDDGLVPPGKENPKQRIIYFCNFAFLNKALLVDPRVGLFLPCRVTVVEKDGKVLVYAINPTRLSRLFNNTELNQMCHEMNDTYISIIEDATL
;
A
#
# COMPACT_ATOMS: atom_id res chain seq x y z
N MET A 1 -12.11 88.08 -0.40
CA MET A 1 -13.25 87.24 0.03
C MET A 1 -14.13 87.02 -1.19
N PRO A 2 -14.40 85.78 -1.65
CA PRO A 2 -14.90 84.68 -0.83
C PRO A 2 -14.10 83.36 -0.92
N PHE A 3 -14.29 82.53 0.11
CA PHE A 3 -13.73 81.20 0.33
C PHE A 3 -14.20 80.19 -0.73
N ARG A 4 -13.29 79.44 -1.35
CA ARG A 4 -13.60 78.19 -2.05
C ARG A 4 -13.28 77.02 -1.12
N LEU A 5 -14.34 76.40 -0.60
CA LEU A 5 -14.30 75.20 0.23
C LEU A 5 -14.02 73.99 -0.68
N VAL A 6 -12.81 73.43 -0.61
CA VAL A 6 -12.46 72.17 -1.30
C VAL A 6 -12.95 71.02 -0.42
N LEU A 7 -14.02 70.34 -0.86
CA LEU A 7 -14.53 69.14 -0.22
C LEU A 7 -13.66 67.95 -0.66
N LEU A 8 -12.71 67.54 0.19
CA LEU A 8 -11.95 66.30 0.02
C LEU A 8 -12.85 65.11 0.41
N LEU A 9 -13.45 64.47 -0.60
CA LEU A 9 -14.17 63.21 -0.45
C LEU A 9 -13.14 62.09 -0.23
N GLY A 10 -12.83 61.78 1.03
CA GLY A 10 -11.97 60.66 1.40
C GLY A 10 -12.62 59.32 1.04
N LEU A 11 -12.09 58.66 0.02
CA LEU A 11 -12.47 57.30 -0.37
C LEU A 11 -11.93 56.32 0.69
N PHE A 12 -12.76 55.99 1.69
CA PHE A 12 -12.46 54.89 2.63
C PHE A 12 -12.62 53.55 1.88
N LEU A 13 -11.51 53.02 1.35
CA LEU A 13 -11.43 51.62 0.93
C LEU A 13 -11.43 50.76 2.20
N ALA A 14 -12.62 50.30 2.62
CA ALA A 14 -12.74 49.24 3.60
C ALA A 14 -12.19 47.94 2.98
N ALA A 15 -10.96 47.59 3.31
CA ALA A 15 -10.40 46.28 3.00
C ALA A 15 -11.17 45.21 3.79
N LEU A 16 -12.09 44.52 3.11
CA LEU A 16 -12.72 43.33 3.65
C LEU A 16 -11.63 42.28 3.90
N PRO A 17 -11.53 41.70 5.12
CA PRO A 17 -10.58 40.63 5.37
C PRO A 17 -10.96 39.45 4.48
N GLY A 18 -10.10 39.15 3.52
CA GLY A 18 -10.19 37.94 2.71
C GLY A 18 -10.21 36.75 3.66
N HIS A 19 -11.38 36.15 3.84
CA HIS A 19 -11.49 34.85 4.48
C HIS A 19 -10.77 33.89 3.53
N ALA A 20 -9.54 33.50 3.88
CA ALA A 20 -8.89 32.39 3.21
C ALA A 20 -9.83 31.19 3.32
N SER A 21 -10.56 30.89 2.25
CA SER A 21 -11.44 29.73 2.20
C SER A 21 -10.57 28.52 2.46
N GLY A 22 -10.88 27.77 3.52
CA GLY A 22 -10.16 26.53 3.83
C GLY A 22 -10.21 25.54 2.65
N PRO A 23 -9.43 24.45 2.70
CA PRO A 23 -9.38 23.48 1.62
C PRO A 23 -10.78 22.99 1.21
N ASP A 24 -11.04 22.87 -0.09
CA ASP A 24 -12.30 22.38 -0.62
C ASP A 24 -12.34 20.85 -0.56
N GLY A 25 -13.09 20.33 0.41
CA GLY A 25 -13.25 18.89 0.62
C GLY A 25 -13.95 18.17 -0.54
N GLU A 26 -14.81 18.84 -1.31
CA GLU A 26 -15.46 18.25 -2.47
C GLU A 26 -14.47 18.07 -3.62
N ALA A 27 -13.70 19.11 -3.93
CA ALA A 27 -12.65 19.05 -4.95
C ALA A 27 -11.61 17.98 -4.61
N LEU A 28 -11.15 17.94 -3.35
CA LEU A 28 -10.22 16.90 -2.88
C LEU A 28 -10.81 15.49 -3.02
N TYR A 29 -12.09 15.30 -2.68
CA TYR A 29 -12.74 13.99 -2.80
C TYR A 29 -12.85 13.54 -4.26
N ARG A 30 -13.23 14.45 -5.16
CA ARG A 30 -13.30 14.17 -6.60
C ARG A 30 -11.93 13.79 -7.16
N GLN A 31 -10.88 14.50 -6.75
CA GLN A 31 -9.52 14.25 -7.22
C GLN A 31 -8.93 12.94 -6.71
N HIS A 32 -9.20 12.56 -5.46
CA HIS A 32 -8.46 11.49 -4.79
C HIS A 32 -9.29 10.23 -4.46
N CYS A 33 -10.61 10.32 -4.35
CA CYS A 33 -11.44 9.26 -3.78
C CYS A 33 -12.54 8.77 -4.72
N ALA A 34 -13.15 9.66 -5.51
CA ALA A 34 -14.34 9.35 -6.31
C ALA A 34 -14.13 8.23 -7.34
N ALA A 35 -12.92 8.09 -7.88
CA ALA A 35 -12.60 7.03 -8.84
C ALA A 35 -12.83 5.61 -8.28
N CYS A 36 -12.70 5.42 -6.97
CA CYS A 36 -12.95 4.14 -6.32
C CYS A 36 -14.27 4.13 -5.53
N HIS A 37 -14.58 5.20 -4.81
CA HIS A 37 -15.71 5.27 -3.87
C HIS A 37 -16.99 5.87 -4.48
N GLY A 38 -16.97 6.23 -5.76
CA GLY A 38 -18.10 6.86 -6.46
C GLY A 38 -18.19 8.36 -6.16
N TYR A 39 -18.72 9.14 -7.10
CA TYR A 39 -18.91 10.59 -6.93
C TYR A 39 -19.94 10.93 -5.84
N ASP A 40 -20.91 10.05 -5.65
CA ASP A 40 -21.96 10.11 -4.63
C ASP A 40 -21.60 9.33 -3.36
N GLY A 41 -20.43 8.70 -3.30
CA GLY A 41 -20.01 7.88 -2.17
C GLY A 41 -20.67 6.50 -2.09
N MET A 42 -21.43 6.09 -3.12
CA MET A 42 -22.12 4.79 -3.15
C MET A 42 -21.20 3.60 -3.49
N GLY A 43 -19.90 3.83 -3.58
CA GLY A 43 -18.89 2.80 -3.78
C GLY A 43 -18.58 2.57 -5.25
N GLY A 44 -18.20 1.34 -5.58
CA GLY A 44 -17.67 0.96 -6.87
C GLY A 44 -16.53 -0.01 -6.66
N VAL A 45 -15.29 0.38 -6.97
CA VAL A 45 -14.09 -0.42 -6.63
C VAL A 45 -13.88 -0.43 -5.10
N GLY A 46 -14.05 0.73 -4.46
CA GLY A 46 -13.99 0.91 -3.02
C GLY A 46 -15.35 0.68 -2.34
N ILE A 47 -15.33 0.62 -1.01
CA ILE A 47 -16.55 0.45 -0.20
C ILE A 47 -17.48 1.67 -0.32
N PRO A 48 -18.80 1.49 -0.18
CA PRO A 48 -19.74 2.59 -0.15
C PRO A 48 -19.60 3.41 1.14
N LEU A 49 -19.05 4.62 1.01
CA LEU A 49 -18.84 5.54 2.12
C LEU A 49 -20.13 6.22 2.55
N ALA A 50 -21.11 6.38 1.64
CA ALA A 50 -22.36 7.07 1.91
C ALA A 50 -23.37 6.24 2.74
N LEU A 51 -23.09 4.96 3.01
CA LEU A 51 -24.01 4.13 3.80
C LEU A 51 -24.20 4.72 5.21
N PRO A 52 -25.46 4.90 5.66
CA PRO A 52 -25.74 5.41 7.00
C PRO A 52 -25.02 4.62 8.10
N ASP A 53 -25.11 3.29 8.10
CA ASP A 53 -24.44 2.44 9.10
C ASP A 53 -22.92 2.63 9.12
N PHE A 54 -22.28 2.72 7.96
CA PHE A 54 -20.85 3.03 7.87
C PHE A 54 -20.53 4.38 8.50
N GLN A 55 -21.30 5.42 8.14
CA GLN A 55 -21.12 6.76 8.66
C GLN A 55 -21.31 6.82 10.18
N TYR A 56 -22.34 6.17 10.72
CA TYR A 56 -22.56 6.16 12.17
C TYR A 56 -21.52 5.36 12.94
N SER A 57 -21.08 4.21 12.40
CA SER A 57 -20.16 3.30 13.09
C SER A 57 -18.69 3.77 13.09
N VAL A 58 -18.23 4.54 12.10
CA VAL A 58 -16.82 4.98 12.07
C VAL A 58 -16.62 6.32 12.78
N THR A 59 -15.53 6.46 13.53
CA THR A 59 -15.15 7.75 14.14
C THR A 59 -14.45 8.67 13.13
N ASN A 60 -14.41 9.98 13.40
CA ASN A 60 -13.56 10.89 12.60
C ASN A 60 -12.09 10.51 12.69
N ARG A 61 -11.62 10.02 13.86
CA ARG A 61 -10.26 9.49 14.00
C ARG A 61 -10.02 8.32 13.05
N TYR A 62 -10.94 7.36 12.99
CA TYR A 62 -10.86 6.22 12.09
C TYR A 62 -10.71 6.65 10.62
N LEU A 63 -11.53 7.62 10.18
CA LEU A 63 -11.46 8.15 8.82
C LEU A 63 -10.13 8.87 8.56
N LYS A 64 -9.72 9.79 9.44
CA LYS A 64 -8.45 10.53 9.30
C LYS A 64 -7.25 9.58 9.25
N THR A 65 -7.19 8.59 10.15
CA THR A 65 -6.11 7.59 10.17
C THR A 65 -6.15 6.71 8.93
N THR A 66 -7.34 6.29 8.47
CA THR A 66 -7.48 5.49 7.25
C THR A 66 -7.04 6.25 6.01
N ILE A 67 -7.34 7.55 5.90
CA ILE A 67 -6.87 8.39 4.78
C ILE A 67 -5.35 8.54 4.82
N ARG A 68 -4.78 8.80 6.00
CA ARG A 68 -3.31 8.98 6.15
C ARG A 68 -2.52 7.72 5.85
N GLU A 69 -2.96 6.59 6.39
CA GLU A 69 -2.17 5.34 6.36
C GLU A 69 -2.61 4.39 5.25
N GLY A 70 -3.78 4.63 4.65
CA GLY A 70 -4.40 3.73 3.70
C GLY A 70 -4.67 2.35 4.29
N ARG A 71 -4.58 1.35 3.41
CA ARG A 71 -4.56 -0.06 3.75
C ARG A 71 -3.37 -0.70 3.03
N PRO A 72 -2.15 -0.67 3.60
CA PRO A 72 -0.94 -1.16 2.91
C PRO A 72 -1.10 -2.58 2.39
N GLY A 73 -0.78 -2.83 1.11
CA GLY A 73 -1.01 -4.13 0.47
C GLY A 73 -2.45 -4.37 0.00
N ARG A 74 -3.33 -3.36 0.08
CA ARG A 74 -4.70 -3.37 -0.44
C ARG A 74 -4.93 -2.17 -1.33
N ILE A 75 -6.03 -2.21 -2.08
CA ILE A 75 -6.32 -1.21 -3.12
C ILE A 75 -6.41 0.23 -2.61
N MET A 76 -6.74 0.46 -1.33
CA MET A 76 -6.84 1.80 -0.75
C MET A 76 -5.45 2.36 -0.39
N PRO A 77 -4.90 3.33 -1.15
CA PRO A 77 -3.58 3.87 -0.90
C PRO A 77 -3.56 4.78 0.33
N ALA A 78 -2.35 5.11 0.79
CA ALA A 78 -2.10 6.18 1.75
C ALA A 78 -2.04 7.53 1.02
N PHE A 79 -2.44 8.61 1.68
CA PHE A 79 -2.37 9.98 1.15
C PHE A 79 -1.42 10.86 1.97
N PRO A 80 -0.10 10.58 1.99
CA PRO A 80 0.87 11.30 2.83
C PRO A 80 1.11 12.73 2.37
N SER A 81 0.78 13.06 1.11
CA SER A 81 0.89 14.42 0.57
C SER A 81 -0.21 15.37 1.05
N LEU A 82 -1.32 14.85 1.60
CA LEU A 82 -2.41 15.68 2.11
C LEU A 82 -2.11 16.14 3.54
N GLY A 83 -2.15 17.45 3.74
CA GLY A 83 -2.02 18.09 5.04
C GLY A 83 -3.24 17.90 5.94
N ASN A 84 -3.08 18.20 7.22
CA ASN A 84 -4.14 18.02 8.22
C ASN A 84 -5.44 18.76 7.90
N LYS A 85 -5.35 19.99 7.36
CA LYS A 85 -6.52 20.79 6.99
C LYS A 85 -7.28 20.19 5.80
N GLU A 86 -6.56 19.59 4.85
CA GLU A 86 -7.16 18.94 3.66
C GLU A 86 -7.86 17.65 4.06
N ILE A 87 -7.23 16.84 4.91
CA ILE A 87 -7.86 15.63 5.47
C ILE A 87 -9.10 15.98 6.29
N ASP A 88 -9.06 17.07 7.06
CA ASP A 88 -10.22 17.54 7.83
C ASP A 88 -11.36 18.00 6.92
N ALA A 89 -11.04 18.69 5.82
CA ALA A 89 -12.02 19.07 4.80
C ALA A 89 -12.63 17.85 4.09
N LEU A 90 -11.81 16.84 3.74
CA LEU A 90 -12.26 15.56 3.19
C LEU A 90 -13.20 14.83 4.14
N VAL A 91 -12.83 14.70 5.41
CA VAL A 91 -13.69 14.05 6.41
C VAL A 91 -14.99 14.83 6.58
N LYS A 92 -14.94 16.16 6.62
CA LYS A 92 -16.15 17.00 6.67
C LYS A 92 -17.06 16.75 5.45
N TYR A 93 -16.47 16.64 4.26
CA TYR A 93 -17.21 16.34 3.04
C TYR A 93 -17.84 14.94 3.07
N ILE A 94 -17.07 13.90 3.43
CA ILE A 94 -17.55 12.51 3.55
C ILE A 94 -18.73 12.40 4.54
N ARG A 95 -18.76 13.23 5.57
CA ARG A 95 -19.83 13.26 6.58
C ARG A 95 -21.15 13.87 6.07
N ARG A 96 -21.17 14.50 4.90
CA ARG A 96 -22.38 15.15 4.38
C ARG A 96 -23.50 14.17 4.00
N TRP A 97 -23.15 12.93 3.69
CA TRP A 97 -24.13 11.93 3.22
C TRP A 97 -25.02 11.35 4.32
N ALA A 98 -24.56 11.34 5.56
CA ALA A 98 -25.36 10.92 6.71
C ALA A 98 -25.12 11.94 7.84
N PRO A 99 -25.86 13.07 7.82
CA PRO A 99 -25.71 14.10 8.83
C PRO A 99 -26.14 13.55 10.21
N GLY A 100 -25.19 13.48 11.13
CA GLY A 100 -25.40 13.00 12.49
C GLY A 100 -24.10 12.98 13.29
N LYS A 101 -24.18 12.80 14.61
CA LYS A 101 -22.98 12.67 15.44
C LYS A 101 -22.40 11.26 15.25
N PRO A 102 -21.15 11.12 14.78
CA PRO A 102 -20.51 9.81 14.69
C PRO A 102 -20.45 9.15 16.06
N PHE A 103 -20.57 7.82 16.10
CA PHE A 103 -20.43 7.10 17.35
C PHE A 103 -19.05 7.38 17.96
N ARG A 104 -19.00 7.57 19.28
CA ARG A 104 -17.74 7.79 20.01
C ARG A 104 -17.44 6.53 20.80
N TYR A 105 -16.34 5.88 20.46
CA TYR A 105 -15.85 4.75 21.24
C TYR A 105 -14.90 5.24 22.33
N PRO A 106 -14.97 4.66 23.54
CA PRO A 106 -13.89 4.79 24.51
C PRO A 106 -12.57 4.29 23.92
N VAL A 107 -11.46 4.87 24.36
CA VAL A 107 -10.11 4.40 24.01
C VAL A 107 -9.59 3.32 24.95
N THR A 108 -10.46 2.81 25.83
CA THR A 108 -10.11 1.78 26.81
C THR A 108 -9.83 0.45 26.11
N PRO A 109 -8.65 -0.16 26.37
CA PRO A 109 -8.34 -1.49 25.84
C PRO A 109 -9.37 -2.53 26.28
N VAL A 110 -9.62 -3.51 25.43
CA VAL A 110 -10.44 -4.68 25.78
C VAL A 110 -9.53 -5.75 26.39
N ARG A 111 -9.99 -6.36 27.50
CA ARG A 111 -9.30 -7.48 28.15
C ARG A 111 -10.00 -8.79 27.81
N GLY A 112 -9.22 -9.84 27.60
CA GLY A 112 -9.67 -11.14 27.15
C GLY A 112 -8.51 -12.12 26.97
N ASP A 113 -8.82 -13.33 26.53
CA ASP A 113 -7.89 -14.43 26.30
C ASP A 113 -7.63 -14.60 24.79
N ALA A 114 -6.39 -14.31 24.36
CA ALA A 114 -5.99 -14.40 22.96
C ALA A 114 -6.04 -15.82 22.38
N ALA A 115 -5.71 -16.85 23.18
CA ALA A 115 -5.68 -18.23 22.72
C ALA A 115 -7.10 -18.75 22.48
N ARG A 116 -8.03 -18.44 23.40
CA ARG A 116 -9.45 -18.70 23.18
C ARG A 116 -10.00 -17.88 22.01
N GLY A 117 -9.59 -16.62 21.90
CA GLY A 117 -9.94 -15.74 20.77
C GLY A 117 -9.53 -16.31 19.42
N GLN A 118 -8.35 -16.92 19.32
CA GLN A 118 -7.87 -17.59 18.10
C GLN A 118 -8.79 -18.75 17.67
N LEU A 119 -9.21 -19.58 18.63
CA LEU A 119 -10.11 -20.70 18.37
C LEU A 119 -11.46 -20.22 17.86
N LEU A 120 -12.02 -19.17 18.49
CA LEU A 120 -13.27 -18.55 18.08
C LEU A 120 -13.14 -17.91 16.69
N PHE A 121 -12.04 -17.19 16.44
CA PHE A 121 -11.77 -16.56 15.15
C PHE A 121 -11.69 -17.60 14.02
N LYS A 122 -10.99 -18.71 14.24
CA LYS A 122 -10.91 -19.81 13.27
C LYS A 122 -12.28 -20.38 12.90
N ARG A 123 -13.21 -20.48 13.86
CA ARG A 123 -14.56 -21.03 13.64
C ARG A 123 -15.51 -20.04 12.97
N HIS A 124 -15.45 -18.77 13.36
CA HIS A 124 -16.51 -17.80 13.03
C HIS A 124 -16.07 -16.71 12.03
N CYS A 125 -14.77 -16.46 11.87
CA CYS A 125 -14.27 -15.30 11.14
C CYS A 125 -13.41 -15.69 9.94
N ALA A 126 -12.60 -16.76 10.07
CA ALA A 126 -11.58 -17.14 9.10
C ALA A 126 -12.14 -17.52 7.71
N ALA A 127 -13.40 -17.97 7.63
CA ALA A 127 -14.04 -18.29 6.35
C ALA A 127 -14.09 -17.08 5.39
N CYS A 128 -14.26 -15.87 5.94
CA CYS A 128 -14.25 -14.64 5.15
C CYS A 128 -12.95 -13.86 5.30
N HIS A 129 -12.45 -13.73 6.53
CA HIS A 129 -11.28 -12.92 6.84
C HIS A 129 -9.94 -13.65 6.71
N GLY A 130 -9.93 -14.93 6.32
CA GLY A 130 -8.72 -15.75 6.24
C GLY A 130 -8.22 -16.21 7.62
N PRO A 131 -7.47 -17.33 7.69
CA PRO A 131 -6.97 -17.91 8.95
C PRO A 131 -6.03 -16.98 9.72
N ASN A 132 -5.33 -16.07 9.04
CA ASN A 132 -4.41 -15.10 9.61
C ASN A 132 -4.96 -13.67 9.58
N GLY A 133 -6.27 -13.50 9.37
CA GLY A 133 -6.90 -12.18 9.24
C GLY A 133 -6.49 -11.43 7.98
N GLU A 134 -5.96 -12.12 6.97
CA GLU A 134 -5.46 -11.54 5.74
C GLU A 134 -6.56 -11.07 4.78
N GLY A 135 -7.82 -11.44 4.93
CA GLY A 135 -8.94 -10.92 4.13
C GLY A 135 -8.75 -11.07 2.61
N GLY A 136 -9.31 -12.14 2.02
CA GLY A 136 -9.21 -12.39 0.58
C GLY A 136 -7.78 -12.46 0.04
N LYS A 137 -7.64 -12.66 -1.28
CA LYS A 137 -6.36 -12.66 -1.99
C LYS A 137 -6.09 -11.31 -2.66
N GLY A 138 -4.82 -10.98 -2.85
CA GLY A 138 -4.32 -9.79 -3.53
C GLY A 138 -4.77 -8.48 -2.90
N THR A 139 -5.03 -7.48 -3.74
CA THR A 139 -5.42 -6.12 -3.31
C THR A 139 -6.81 -6.03 -2.69
N GLY A 140 -7.55 -7.14 -2.64
CA GLY A 140 -8.95 -7.17 -2.20
C GLY A 140 -9.93 -6.67 -3.27
N VAL A 141 -9.50 -6.54 -4.52
CA VAL A 141 -10.37 -6.32 -5.70
C VAL A 141 -9.86 -7.17 -6.87
N THR A 142 -10.77 -7.84 -7.58
CA THR A 142 -10.44 -8.55 -8.83
C THR A 142 -11.23 -7.93 -9.97
N PHE A 143 -10.54 -7.28 -10.93
CA PHE A 143 -11.19 -6.69 -12.11
C PHE A 143 -11.64 -7.73 -13.14
N SER A 144 -11.18 -8.98 -13.00
CA SER A 144 -11.34 -10.03 -14.01
C SER A 144 -12.48 -11.02 -13.72
N ARG A 145 -13.25 -10.84 -12.63
CA ARG A 145 -14.36 -11.74 -12.26
C ARG A 145 -15.58 -10.94 -11.77
N PRO A 146 -16.82 -11.42 -12.04
CA PRO A 146 -18.03 -10.85 -11.47
C PRO A 146 -17.92 -10.81 -9.93
N ARG A 147 -18.40 -9.72 -9.33
CA ARG A 147 -18.47 -9.61 -7.87
C ARG A 147 -19.77 -10.25 -7.39
N ASP A 148 -19.68 -11.47 -6.88
CA ASP A 148 -20.82 -12.16 -6.26
C ASP A 148 -21.21 -11.51 -4.92
N LEU A 149 -20.28 -10.80 -4.26
CA LEU A 149 -20.52 -10.01 -3.06
C LEU A 149 -20.10 -8.55 -3.28
N PRO A 150 -20.92 -7.56 -2.87
CA PRO A 150 -20.61 -6.15 -3.05
C PRO A 150 -19.39 -5.69 -2.23
N ILE A 151 -19.01 -6.44 -1.19
CA ILE A 151 -17.94 -6.09 -0.25
C ILE A 151 -17.07 -7.32 0.02
N ILE A 152 -15.75 -7.19 -0.17
CA ILE A 152 -14.74 -8.18 0.21
C ILE A 152 -14.37 -7.95 1.68
N ALA A 153 -14.24 -9.04 2.44
CA ALA A 153 -13.88 -8.99 3.85
C ALA A 153 -12.51 -8.30 4.03
N PRO A 154 -12.42 -7.26 4.87
CA PRO A 154 -11.18 -6.53 5.06
C PRO A 154 -10.10 -7.41 5.72
N ALA A 155 -8.84 -7.13 5.38
CA ALA A 155 -7.68 -7.66 6.07
C ALA A 155 -7.59 -7.07 7.48
N LEU A 156 -7.89 -7.88 8.49
CA LEU A 156 -7.87 -7.53 9.91
C LEU A 156 -6.44 -7.48 10.47
N ASN A 157 -5.49 -8.17 9.84
CA ASN A 157 -4.06 -8.06 10.16
C ASN A 157 -3.37 -6.84 9.50
N ASN A 158 -4.13 -6.02 8.77
CA ASN A 158 -3.58 -4.84 8.10
C ASN A 158 -3.22 -3.74 9.10
N ARG A 159 -1.99 -3.24 9.05
CA ARG A 159 -1.51 -2.17 9.96
C ARG A 159 -2.38 -0.91 9.91
N GLY A 160 -2.75 -0.45 8.71
CA GLY A 160 -3.59 0.75 8.57
C GLY A 160 -4.96 0.54 9.23
N PHE A 161 -5.52 -0.67 9.14
CA PHE A 161 -6.76 -1.03 9.84
C PHE A 161 -6.55 -1.05 11.36
N LEU A 162 -5.56 -1.79 11.84
CA LEU A 162 -5.28 -1.94 13.28
C LEU A 162 -5.01 -0.59 13.96
N ASN A 163 -4.32 0.33 13.28
CA ASN A 163 -4.06 1.70 13.75
C ASN A 163 -5.32 2.59 13.76
N ALA A 164 -6.19 2.43 12.77
CA ALA A 164 -7.41 3.24 12.65
C ALA A 164 -8.53 2.75 13.59
N ALA A 165 -8.69 1.44 13.71
CA ALA A 165 -9.71 0.78 14.52
C ALA A 165 -9.30 0.78 16.00
N SER A 166 -10.14 1.28 16.90
CA SER A 166 -9.95 1.04 18.36
C SER A 166 -10.53 -0.31 18.77
N ASP A 167 -10.13 -0.83 19.93
CA ASP A 167 -10.64 -2.12 20.45
C ASP A 167 -12.15 -2.09 20.58
N GLN A 168 -12.67 -0.97 21.11
CA GLN A 168 -14.10 -0.74 21.26
C GLN A 168 -14.83 -0.62 19.92
N PHE A 169 -14.18 -0.13 18.87
CA PHE A 169 -14.75 -0.14 17.52
C PHE A 169 -14.83 -1.56 16.95
N ILE A 170 -13.78 -2.38 17.13
CA ILE A 170 -13.78 -3.79 16.71
C ILE A 170 -14.85 -4.55 17.49
N LYS A 171 -14.89 -4.37 18.82
CA LYS A 171 -15.90 -4.94 19.70
C LYS A 171 -17.32 -4.59 19.25
N ALA A 172 -17.59 -3.30 19.03
CA ALA A 172 -18.91 -2.87 18.57
C ALA A 172 -19.27 -3.42 17.19
N THR A 173 -18.30 -3.54 16.28
CA THR A 173 -18.51 -4.17 14.97
C THR A 173 -18.90 -5.65 15.14
N LEU A 174 -18.25 -6.39 16.04
CA LEU A 174 -18.60 -7.78 16.33
C LEU A 174 -19.96 -7.90 17.02
N MET A 175 -20.29 -6.98 17.92
CA MET A 175 -21.56 -6.98 18.66
C MET A 175 -22.74 -6.64 17.77
N ASN A 176 -22.60 -5.67 16.87
CA ASN A 176 -23.72 -5.12 16.10
C ASN A 176 -23.76 -5.62 14.65
N GLY A 177 -22.64 -6.11 14.12
CA GLY A 177 -22.47 -6.35 12.69
C GLY A 177 -22.31 -5.03 11.92
N ARG A 178 -22.46 -5.12 10.60
CA ARG A 178 -22.51 -4.00 9.65
C ARG A 178 -23.66 -4.22 8.70
N GLU A 179 -24.62 -3.31 8.73
CA GLU A 179 -25.81 -3.38 7.89
C GLU A 179 -25.44 -3.23 6.42
N GLY A 180 -26.15 -3.96 5.55
CA GLY A 180 -25.82 -4.01 4.11
C GLY A 180 -24.57 -4.83 3.78
N THR A 181 -24.05 -5.62 4.73
CA THR A 181 -22.89 -6.49 4.52
C THR A 181 -23.12 -7.90 5.10
N PRO A 182 -22.35 -8.92 4.68
CA PRO A 182 -22.36 -10.24 5.31
C PRO A 182 -21.84 -10.28 6.76
N MET A 183 -21.27 -9.17 7.28
CA MET A 183 -20.76 -9.10 8.65
C MET A 183 -21.91 -8.93 9.65
N VAL A 184 -22.47 -10.03 10.13
CA VAL A 184 -23.61 -10.03 11.06
C VAL A 184 -23.21 -9.76 12.52
N SER A 185 -24.20 -9.49 13.37
CA SER A 185 -24.02 -9.41 14.82
C SER A 185 -23.70 -10.78 15.42
N PHE A 186 -22.54 -10.94 16.02
CA PHE A 186 -22.15 -12.20 16.65
C PHE A 186 -22.79 -12.42 18.02
N LEU A 187 -23.27 -11.37 18.68
CA LEU A 187 -24.14 -11.52 19.85
C LEU A 187 -25.45 -12.22 19.47
N LYS A 188 -26.07 -11.81 18.35
CA LYS A 188 -27.29 -12.45 17.83
C LYS A 188 -27.02 -13.87 17.30
N GLN A 189 -25.78 -14.18 16.94
CA GLN A 189 -25.34 -15.54 16.56
C GLN A 189 -24.95 -16.41 17.77
N GLY A 190 -25.12 -15.92 19.00
CA GLY A 190 -24.93 -16.70 20.23
C GLY A 190 -23.55 -16.60 20.87
N LEU A 191 -22.64 -15.76 20.38
CA LEU A 191 -21.41 -15.45 21.11
C LEU A 191 -21.71 -14.56 22.32
N THR A 192 -21.03 -14.81 23.42
CA THR A 192 -21.11 -13.95 24.60
C THR A 192 -20.21 -12.71 24.44
N GLU A 193 -20.44 -11.69 25.24
CA GLU A 193 -19.55 -10.52 25.25
C GLU A 193 -18.10 -10.89 25.64
N LYS A 194 -17.93 -11.93 26.46
CA LYS A 194 -16.62 -12.49 26.79
C LYS A 194 -15.96 -13.10 25.55
N ASP A 195 -16.69 -13.88 24.75
CA ASP A 195 -16.18 -14.44 23.50
C ASP A 195 -15.73 -13.33 22.54
N ILE A 196 -16.52 -12.27 22.43
CA ILE A 196 -16.18 -11.11 21.62
C ILE A 196 -14.91 -10.43 22.13
N ASN A 197 -14.78 -10.24 23.44
CA ASN A 197 -13.58 -9.65 24.02
C ASN A 197 -12.33 -10.51 23.72
N ASP A 198 -12.45 -11.83 23.83
CA ASP A 198 -11.37 -12.77 23.51
C ASP A 198 -10.97 -12.66 22.02
N ILE A 199 -11.94 -12.57 21.11
CA ILE A 199 -11.69 -12.34 19.66
C ILE A 199 -10.99 -10.99 19.42
N VAL A 200 -11.42 -9.91 20.09
CA VAL A 200 -10.79 -8.59 19.96
C VAL A 200 -9.32 -8.65 20.37
N VAL A 201 -9.02 -9.30 21.49
CA VAL A 201 -7.63 -9.48 21.95
C VAL A 201 -6.83 -10.33 20.97
N PHE A 202 -7.41 -11.36 20.37
CA PHE A 202 -6.75 -12.13 19.31
C PHE A 202 -6.47 -11.28 18.06
N ILE A 203 -7.42 -10.47 17.59
CA ILE A 203 -7.19 -9.55 16.45
C ILE A 203 -6.05 -8.57 16.78
N ARG A 204 -5.98 -8.07 18.01
CA ARG A 204 -4.85 -7.24 18.48
C ARG A 204 -3.53 -7.98 18.57
N SER A 205 -3.56 -9.30 18.71
CA SER A 205 -2.34 -10.09 18.67
C SER A 205 -1.63 -9.95 17.32
N PHE A 206 -2.31 -9.62 16.22
CA PHE A 206 -1.66 -9.34 14.92
C PHE A 206 -0.72 -8.11 14.95
N GLU A 207 -0.87 -7.21 15.94
CA GLU A 207 0.08 -6.11 16.16
C GLU A 207 1.40 -6.63 16.75
N LYS A 208 1.35 -7.70 17.56
CA LYS A 208 2.47 -8.31 18.29
C LYS A 208 3.10 -9.47 17.53
N ASN A 209 2.28 -10.35 16.96
CA ASN A 209 2.62 -11.36 15.96
C ASN A 209 2.81 -10.70 14.58
N ARG A 210 3.49 -9.57 14.61
CA ARG A 210 4.19 -9.02 13.48
C ARG A 210 5.17 -10.14 13.05
N PRO A 211 5.28 -10.49 11.75
CA PRO A 211 6.64 -10.66 11.26
C PRO A 211 7.38 -9.40 11.73
N PRO A 212 8.56 -9.51 12.36
CA PRO A 212 9.16 -8.45 13.18
C PRO A 212 9.02 -7.08 12.53
N PRO A 213 9.04 -5.96 13.30
CA PRO A 213 9.29 -4.68 12.68
C PRO A 213 10.43 -4.89 11.71
N ARG A 214 10.20 -4.62 10.42
CA ARG A 214 11.29 -4.33 9.50
C ARG A 214 12.15 -3.36 10.30
N LYS A 215 13.27 -3.86 10.83
CA LYS A 215 14.10 -3.14 11.78
C LYS A 215 14.45 -1.85 11.07
N GLU A 216 14.10 -0.76 11.72
CA GLU A 216 14.48 0.60 11.37
C GLU A 216 14.06 1.08 9.97
N ILE A 217 13.84 2.37 9.87
CA ILE A 217 14.04 3.04 8.60
C ILE A 217 15.56 2.96 8.42
N LEU A 218 16.05 1.93 7.72
CA LEU A 218 17.36 2.04 7.09
C LEU A 218 17.21 3.20 6.10
N GLU A 219 17.99 4.25 6.29
CA GLU A 219 18.11 5.39 5.38
C GLU A 219 18.69 4.98 3.99
N THR A 220 18.52 3.73 3.54
CA THR A 220 19.29 3.15 2.44
C THR A 220 18.54 2.18 1.52
N ASP A 221 17.21 2.22 1.35
CA ASP A 221 16.56 1.38 0.33
C ASP A 221 16.64 2.06 -1.07
N GLN A 222 17.84 2.10 -1.64
CA GLN A 222 18.04 2.53 -3.03
C GLN A 222 17.12 1.72 -3.97
N ALA A 223 16.60 2.38 -5.01
CA ALA A 223 15.78 1.71 -6.04
C ALA A 223 16.57 0.62 -6.80
N THR A 224 17.89 0.69 -6.72
CA THR A 224 18.86 -0.15 -7.40
C THR A 224 19.79 -0.82 -6.39
N ILE A 225 20.24 -2.01 -6.75
CA ILE A 225 21.39 -2.68 -6.15
C ILE A 225 22.62 -2.25 -6.95
N VAL A 226 23.70 -1.87 -6.26
CA VAL A 226 24.95 -1.41 -6.88
C VAL A 226 26.13 -2.08 -6.20
N PHE A 227 26.99 -2.74 -6.99
CA PHE A 227 28.24 -3.34 -6.55
C PHE A 227 29.41 -2.83 -7.41
N GLU A 228 30.60 -2.77 -6.83
CA GLU A 228 31.85 -2.54 -7.56
C GLU A 228 32.57 -3.88 -7.69
N SER A 229 32.94 -4.25 -8.92
CA SER A 229 33.66 -5.48 -9.22
C SER A 229 35.17 -5.29 -9.05
N SER A 230 35.84 -6.28 -8.47
CA SER A 230 37.31 -6.38 -8.43
C SER A 230 37.92 -6.73 -9.80
N TYR A 231 37.12 -7.30 -10.70
CA TYR A 231 37.52 -7.71 -12.05
C TYR A 231 37.27 -6.65 -13.13
N ASP A 232 37.90 -6.86 -14.30
CA ASP A 232 37.58 -6.13 -15.53
C ASP A 232 36.17 -6.46 -16.06
N LEU A 233 35.68 -5.61 -16.97
CA LEU A 233 34.32 -5.67 -17.50
C LEU A 233 33.95 -7.05 -18.07
N GLU A 234 34.80 -7.62 -18.93
CA GLU A 234 34.51 -8.88 -19.61
C GLU A 234 34.49 -10.04 -18.62
N THR A 235 35.43 -10.06 -17.68
CA THR A 235 35.48 -11.04 -16.60
C THR A 235 34.24 -10.94 -15.72
N THR A 236 33.83 -9.74 -15.31
CA THR A 236 32.59 -9.53 -14.53
C THR A 236 31.36 -10.00 -15.29
N VAL A 237 31.25 -9.68 -16.58
CA VAL A 237 30.11 -10.09 -17.42
C VAL A 237 30.04 -11.63 -17.51
N ASN A 238 31.17 -12.30 -17.69
CA ASN A 238 31.22 -13.77 -17.72
C ASN A 238 30.87 -14.37 -16.36
N ASN A 239 31.42 -13.85 -15.26
CA ASN A 239 31.10 -14.31 -13.92
C ASN A 239 29.61 -14.15 -13.59
N ILE A 240 28.97 -13.03 -13.99
CA ILE A 240 27.52 -12.83 -13.82
C ILE A 240 26.73 -13.90 -14.56
N LYS A 241 27.12 -14.25 -15.79
CA LYS A 241 26.45 -15.30 -16.57
C LYS A 241 26.59 -16.66 -15.88
N ASP A 242 27.80 -17.00 -15.43
CA ASP A 242 28.06 -18.27 -14.76
C ASP A 242 27.33 -18.38 -13.41
N ALA A 243 27.35 -17.32 -12.60
CA ALA A 243 26.63 -17.25 -11.33
C ALA A 243 25.10 -17.32 -11.52
N ALA A 244 24.56 -16.67 -12.56
CA ALA A 244 23.14 -16.78 -12.90
C ALA A 244 22.76 -18.21 -13.30
N VAL A 245 23.58 -18.88 -14.11
CA VAL A 245 23.37 -20.29 -14.47
C VAL A 245 23.45 -21.19 -13.25
N GLY A 246 24.44 -20.98 -12.36
CA GLY A 246 24.56 -21.70 -11.09
C GLY A 246 23.33 -21.54 -10.17
N ASN A 247 22.62 -20.41 -10.29
CA ASN A 247 21.37 -20.13 -9.59
C ASN A 247 20.10 -20.58 -10.36
N ASN A 248 20.24 -21.50 -11.33
CA ASN A 248 19.16 -22.02 -12.17
C ASN A 248 18.43 -20.98 -13.05
N PHE A 249 19.16 -19.96 -13.51
CA PHE A 249 18.66 -19.07 -14.57
C PHE A 249 19.23 -19.48 -15.92
N ILE A 250 18.47 -19.20 -16.97
CA ILE A 250 18.91 -19.32 -18.36
C ILE A 250 19.28 -17.93 -18.86
N ILE A 251 20.47 -17.80 -19.45
CA ILE A 251 20.88 -16.58 -20.12
C ILE A 251 20.04 -16.40 -21.38
N ILE A 252 19.32 -15.28 -21.45
CA ILE A 252 18.45 -14.95 -22.57
C ILE A 252 19.24 -14.22 -23.66
N ARG A 253 20.02 -13.20 -23.27
CA ARG A 253 20.89 -12.45 -24.17
C ARG A 253 21.84 -11.54 -23.40
N GLU A 254 22.85 -11.09 -24.12
CA GLU A 254 23.79 -10.06 -23.71
C GLU A 254 23.84 -9.00 -24.82
N GLN A 255 23.83 -7.72 -24.46
CA GLN A 255 23.87 -6.60 -25.41
C GLN A 255 24.53 -5.37 -24.80
N THR A 256 24.91 -4.38 -25.59
CA THR A 256 25.31 -3.07 -25.06
C THR A 256 24.09 -2.27 -24.59
N LEU A 257 24.30 -1.26 -23.75
CA LEU A 257 23.22 -0.41 -23.24
C LEU A 257 22.54 0.41 -24.36
N ASP A 258 23.31 0.78 -25.37
CA ASP A 258 22.91 1.59 -26.53
C ASP A 258 22.66 0.75 -27.80
N ASP A 259 22.56 -0.58 -27.67
CA ASP A 259 22.18 -1.49 -28.76
C ASP A 259 20.86 -1.04 -29.41
N GLY A 260 20.89 -0.82 -30.72
CA GLY A 260 19.75 -0.30 -31.49
C GLY A 260 19.43 1.19 -31.29
N LEU A 261 20.15 1.90 -30.42
CA LEU A 261 20.03 3.35 -30.24
C LEU A 261 21.07 4.13 -31.06
N VAL A 262 22.15 3.47 -31.49
CA VAL A 262 23.23 4.03 -32.32
C VAL A 262 23.46 3.16 -33.56
N PRO A 263 24.15 3.67 -34.60
CA PRO A 263 24.48 2.85 -35.77
C PRO A 263 25.30 1.61 -35.40
N PRO A 264 25.11 0.47 -36.09
CA PRO A 264 25.86 -0.75 -35.83
C PRO A 264 27.38 -0.53 -35.82
N GLY A 265 28.05 -1.01 -34.78
CA GLY A 265 29.49 -0.85 -34.54
C GLY A 265 29.90 0.47 -33.89
N LYS A 266 28.93 1.29 -33.46
CA LYS A 266 29.16 2.55 -32.69
C LYS A 266 28.70 2.46 -31.24
N GLU A 267 28.22 1.30 -30.82
CA GLU A 267 27.79 1.02 -29.46
C GLU A 267 28.95 1.17 -28.47
N ASN A 268 28.63 1.50 -27.23
CA ASN A 268 29.61 1.58 -26.16
C ASN A 268 29.87 0.18 -25.57
N PRO A 269 31.02 -0.45 -25.86
CA PRO A 269 31.31 -1.78 -25.33
C PRO A 269 31.47 -1.76 -23.80
N LYS A 270 31.71 -0.60 -23.18
CA LYS A 270 31.90 -0.44 -21.74
C LYS A 270 30.61 -0.52 -20.92
N GLN A 271 29.45 -0.70 -21.56
CA GLN A 271 28.15 -0.74 -20.88
C GLN A 271 27.37 -1.93 -21.40
N ARG A 272 27.37 -3.04 -20.66
CA ARG A 272 26.78 -4.31 -21.06
C ARG A 272 25.55 -4.63 -20.21
N ILE A 273 24.53 -5.19 -20.82
CA ILE A 273 23.34 -5.69 -20.15
C ILE A 273 23.27 -7.20 -20.34
N ILE A 274 23.11 -7.93 -19.24
CA ILE A 274 22.85 -9.36 -19.22
C ILE A 274 21.37 -9.56 -18.85
N TYR A 275 20.64 -10.22 -19.73
CA TYR A 275 19.26 -10.65 -19.49
C TYR A 275 19.23 -12.15 -19.22
N PHE A 276 18.56 -12.54 -18.15
CA PHE A 276 18.48 -13.93 -17.72
C PHE A 276 17.11 -14.23 -17.10
N CYS A 277 16.71 -15.50 -17.04
CA CYS A 277 15.38 -15.88 -16.59
C CYS A 277 15.36 -17.23 -15.89
N ASN A 278 14.64 -17.30 -14.77
CA ASN A 278 14.20 -18.56 -14.17
C ASN A 278 12.71 -18.73 -14.50
N PHE A 279 12.40 -19.61 -15.46
CA PHE A 279 11.04 -19.77 -15.96
C PHE A 279 10.06 -20.30 -14.90
N ALA A 280 10.52 -21.13 -13.97
CA ALA A 280 9.68 -21.64 -12.89
C ALA A 280 9.26 -20.51 -11.93
N PHE A 281 10.22 -19.68 -11.51
CA PHE A 281 9.95 -18.50 -10.70
C PHE A 281 9.08 -17.48 -11.45
N LEU A 282 9.40 -17.22 -12.72
CA LEU A 282 8.65 -16.32 -13.61
C LEU A 282 7.17 -16.71 -13.69
N ASN A 283 6.89 -17.97 -14.02
CA ASN A 283 5.52 -18.46 -14.17
C ASN A 283 4.76 -18.33 -12.84
N LYS A 284 5.41 -18.63 -11.70
CA LYS A 284 4.83 -18.43 -10.37
C LYS A 284 4.52 -16.95 -10.10
N ALA A 285 5.43 -16.03 -10.46
CA ALA A 285 5.27 -14.61 -10.20
C ALA A 285 4.13 -14.00 -11.04
N LEU A 286 4.05 -14.35 -12.33
CA LEU A 286 2.99 -13.89 -13.23
C LEU A 286 1.59 -14.35 -12.80
N LEU A 287 1.49 -15.53 -12.18
CA LEU A 287 0.23 -16.02 -11.61
C LEU A 287 -0.22 -15.21 -10.38
N VAL A 288 0.72 -14.64 -9.62
CA VAL A 288 0.42 -13.77 -8.47
C VAL A 288 0.01 -12.38 -8.94
N ASP A 289 0.75 -11.80 -9.88
CA ASP A 289 0.45 -10.49 -10.44
C ASP A 289 1.03 -10.35 -11.85
N PRO A 290 0.22 -10.26 -12.91
CA PRO A 290 0.75 -10.15 -14.28
C PRO A 290 1.59 -8.87 -14.50
N ARG A 291 1.45 -7.85 -13.65
CA ARG A 291 2.22 -6.60 -13.76
C ARG A 291 3.70 -6.77 -13.49
N VAL A 292 4.14 -7.87 -12.84
CA VAL A 292 5.58 -8.18 -12.73
C VAL A 292 6.25 -8.32 -14.10
N GLY A 293 5.49 -8.59 -15.18
CA GLY A 293 5.97 -8.59 -16.56
C GLY A 293 6.72 -7.32 -16.98
N LEU A 294 6.44 -6.18 -16.32
CA LEU A 294 7.13 -4.91 -16.58
C LEU A 294 8.62 -4.92 -16.19
N PHE A 295 9.05 -5.90 -15.39
CA PHE A 295 10.42 -6.03 -14.90
C PHE A 295 11.08 -7.34 -15.35
N LEU A 296 10.51 -7.97 -16.38
CA LEU A 296 10.95 -9.25 -16.91
C LEU A 296 11.49 -9.11 -18.35
N PRO A 297 12.47 -9.93 -18.75
CA PRO A 297 13.23 -10.88 -17.93
C PRO A 297 14.14 -10.17 -16.91
N CYS A 298 14.75 -10.94 -15.99
CA CYS A 298 15.70 -10.40 -15.03
C CYS A 298 16.88 -9.75 -15.76
N ARG A 299 17.44 -8.69 -15.17
CA ARG A 299 18.44 -7.84 -15.82
C ARG A 299 19.49 -7.34 -14.85
N VAL A 300 20.74 -7.49 -15.24
CA VAL A 300 21.91 -6.84 -14.64
C VAL A 300 22.62 -6.00 -15.70
N THR A 301 23.09 -4.81 -15.32
CA THR A 301 23.86 -3.91 -16.19
C THR A 301 25.24 -3.69 -15.60
N VAL A 302 26.28 -4.03 -16.36
CA VAL A 302 27.68 -3.85 -15.98
C VAL A 302 28.24 -2.66 -16.75
N VAL A 303 28.84 -1.70 -16.05
CA VAL A 303 29.38 -0.47 -16.63
C VAL A 303 30.80 -0.25 -16.16
N GLU A 304 31.72 -0.07 -17.09
CA GLU A 304 33.07 0.43 -16.81
C GLU A 304 33.06 1.96 -16.93
N LYS A 305 33.32 2.65 -15.82
CA LYS A 305 33.37 4.11 -15.75
C LYS A 305 34.40 4.55 -14.72
N ASP A 306 35.19 5.57 -15.06
CA ASP A 306 36.20 6.17 -14.16
C ASP A 306 37.21 5.13 -13.60
N GLY A 307 37.57 4.13 -14.43
CA GLY A 307 38.50 3.06 -14.06
C GLY A 307 37.89 1.98 -13.14
N LYS A 308 36.59 2.05 -12.87
CA LYS A 308 35.85 1.09 -12.03
C LYS A 308 34.83 0.32 -12.86
N VAL A 309 34.57 -0.93 -12.47
CA VAL A 309 33.50 -1.75 -13.04
C VAL A 309 32.36 -1.82 -12.02
N LEU A 310 31.21 -1.29 -12.41
CA LEU A 310 30.02 -1.20 -11.56
C LEU A 310 28.92 -2.11 -12.09
N VAL A 311 28.30 -2.88 -11.19
CA VAL A 311 27.19 -3.78 -11.49
C VAL A 311 25.91 -3.19 -10.90
N TYR A 312 24.92 -2.95 -11.76
CA TYR A 312 23.63 -2.37 -11.42
C TYR A 312 22.51 -3.37 -11.65
N ALA A 313 21.59 -3.43 -10.69
CA ALA A 313 20.35 -4.17 -10.82
C ALA A 313 19.19 -3.41 -10.19
N ILE A 314 17.96 -3.73 -10.58
CA ILE A 314 16.78 -3.26 -9.84
C ILE A 314 16.70 -3.98 -8.50
N ASN A 315 16.28 -3.29 -7.44
CA ASN A 315 16.04 -3.93 -6.15
C ASN A 315 14.66 -4.63 -6.16
N PRO A 316 14.60 -5.99 -6.15
CA PRO A 316 13.33 -6.69 -6.25
C PRO A 316 12.39 -6.40 -5.07
N THR A 317 12.91 -6.07 -3.88
CA THR A 317 12.10 -5.70 -2.70
C THR A 317 11.33 -4.38 -2.88
N ARG A 318 11.70 -3.56 -3.88
CA ARG A 318 10.94 -2.36 -4.26
C ARG A 318 9.77 -2.69 -5.17
N LEU A 319 9.80 -3.80 -5.91
CA LEU A 319 8.77 -4.16 -6.89
C LEU A 319 7.41 -4.40 -6.24
N SER A 320 7.35 -5.10 -5.10
CA SER A 320 6.08 -5.34 -4.41
C SER A 320 5.42 -4.04 -3.92
N ARG A 321 6.22 -3.02 -3.57
CA ARG A 321 5.74 -1.68 -3.21
C ARG A 321 5.15 -0.96 -4.42
N LEU A 322 5.80 -1.05 -5.59
CA LEU A 322 5.30 -0.44 -6.84
C LEU A 322 3.92 -1.01 -7.24
N PHE A 323 3.71 -2.30 -7.01
CA PHE A 323 2.44 -2.96 -7.35
C PHE A 323 1.39 -2.90 -6.24
N ASN A 324 1.78 -2.45 -5.04
CA ASN A 324 0.96 -2.46 -3.83
C ASN A 324 0.34 -3.84 -3.56
N ASN A 325 1.14 -4.90 -3.76
CA ASN A 325 0.72 -6.29 -3.63
C ASN A 325 1.66 -7.04 -2.68
N THR A 326 1.16 -7.35 -1.49
CA THR A 326 1.95 -8.00 -0.43
C THR A 326 2.19 -9.48 -0.68
N GLU A 327 1.41 -10.14 -1.56
CA GLU A 327 1.63 -11.54 -1.92
C GLU A 327 2.95 -11.73 -2.68
N LEU A 328 3.42 -10.68 -3.35
CA LEU A 328 4.73 -10.67 -4.00
C LEU A 328 5.89 -10.50 -3.03
N ASN A 329 5.68 -10.07 -1.78
CA ASN A 329 6.78 -9.74 -0.87
C ASN A 329 7.75 -10.89 -0.68
N GLN A 330 7.24 -12.11 -0.45
CA GLN A 330 8.08 -13.28 -0.25
C GLN A 330 8.92 -13.57 -1.49
N MET A 331 8.30 -13.53 -2.67
CA MET A 331 8.98 -13.75 -3.95
C MET A 331 9.99 -12.63 -4.26
N CYS A 332 9.66 -11.39 -3.92
CA CYS A 332 10.55 -10.24 -4.07
C CYS A 332 11.75 -10.31 -3.10
N HIS A 333 11.57 -10.85 -1.90
CA HIS A 333 12.66 -11.10 -0.97
C HIS A 333 13.55 -12.25 -1.47
N GLU A 334 12.96 -13.38 -1.84
CA GLU A 334 13.67 -14.51 -2.45
C GLU A 334 14.49 -14.06 -3.67
N MET A 335 13.90 -13.29 -4.58
CA MET A 335 14.59 -12.79 -5.76
C MET A 335 15.67 -11.77 -5.42
N ASN A 336 15.47 -10.93 -4.39
CA ASN A 336 16.50 -10.01 -3.93
C ASN A 336 17.73 -10.76 -3.42
N ASP A 337 17.53 -11.80 -2.62
CA ASP A 337 18.62 -12.60 -2.07
C ASP A 337 19.36 -13.33 -3.19
N THR A 338 18.63 -13.84 -4.19
CA THR A 338 19.22 -14.41 -5.41
C THR A 338 20.03 -13.38 -6.21
N TYR A 339 19.52 -12.16 -6.39
CA TYR A 339 20.26 -11.09 -7.08
C TYR A 339 21.54 -10.72 -6.35
N ILE A 340 21.48 -10.57 -5.02
CA ILE A 340 22.65 -10.27 -4.20
C ILE A 340 23.68 -11.40 -4.33
N SER A 341 23.28 -12.66 -4.18
CA SER A 341 24.17 -13.80 -4.33
C SER A 341 24.84 -13.84 -5.71
N ILE A 342 24.07 -13.69 -6.80
CA ILE A 342 24.63 -13.69 -8.17
C ILE A 342 25.66 -12.57 -8.34
N ILE A 343 25.36 -11.37 -7.84
CA ILE A 343 26.24 -10.22 -8.02
C ILE A 343 27.47 -10.33 -7.12
N GLU A 344 27.33 -10.75 -5.86
CA GLU A 344 28.45 -10.97 -4.95
C GLU A 344 29.42 -12.03 -5.49
N ASP A 345 28.91 -13.19 -5.90
CA ASP A 345 29.72 -14.26 -6.48
C ASP A 345 30.47 -13.82 -7.73
N ALA A 346 29.92 -12.86 -8.48
CA ALA A 346 30.51 -12.39 -9.73
C ALA A 346 31.47 -11.21 -9.60
N THR A 347 31.46 -10.51 -8.47
CA THR A 347 32.18 -9.24 -8.26
C THR A 347 33.35 -9.33 -7.29
N LEU A 348 33.49 -10.44 -6.57
CA LEU A 348 34.53 -10.67 -5.56
C LEU A 348 35.75 -11.40 -6.12
#